data_AF-A0A736I6E6-F1
#
_entry.id   AF-A0A736I6E6-F1
#
_cell.length_a   1.000
_cell.length_b   1.000
_cell.length_c   1.000
_cell.angle_alpha   90.00
_cell.angle_beta   90.00
_cell.angle_gamma   90.00
#
_symmetry.space_group_name_H-M   'P 1'
#
loop_
_entity.id
_entity.type
_entity.pdbx_description
1 polymer ?
#
loop_
_entity_poly.entity_id
_entity_poly.type
_entity_poly.pdbx_seq_one_letter_code
_entity_poly.pdbx_strand_id
1 'polypeptide(L)'
;MNLKNVLLFIIFLIPLFSEASEYVLEKNYKLQWNNDNGTINNINIAIDGNKINANAVNVSSGKEQWSLKDYVSQCELDLALDIIPESFEVVDLFNDGNKVSLFAYNIGCVGGVDPVSVKYFAFHNGVKYALRGHEMFITDKGVDEDYISPKPDDNLKKNVKLFNYMKRKWASIATRIMF
;
A
#
# COMPACT_ATOMS: atom_id res chain seq x y z
N MET A 1 -61.19 21.10 -45.31
CA MET A 1 -60.23 22.20 -45.49
C MET A 1 -59.90 22.74 -44.12
N ASN A 2 -58.68 22.43 -43.62
CA ASN A 2 -57.83 23.15 -42.65
C ASN A 2 -58.48 23.80 -41.40
N LEU A 3 -57.98 23.75 -40.17
CA LEU A 3 -56.63 23.60 -39.65
C LEU A 3 -56.79 23.45 -38.11
N LYS A 4 -55.97 22.63 -37.45
CA LYS A 4 -55.38 22.93 -36.12
C LYS A 4 -54.44 21.78 -35.74
N ASN A 5 -53.24 21.79 -36.32
CA ASN A 5 -52.11 21.01 -35.84
C ASN A 5 -51.61 21.68 -34.56
N VAL A 6 -51.91 21.07 -33.41
CA VAL A 6 -51.26 21.39 -32.15
C VAL A 6 -49.94 20.62 -32.14
N LEU A 7 -48.84 21.33 -32.32
CA LEU A 7 -47.50 20.77 -32.21
C LEU A 7 -47.17 20.67 -30.71
N LEU A 8 -47.31 19.48 -30.14
CA LEU A 8 -46.92 19.20 -28.75
C LEU A 8 -45.41 18.92 -28.73
N PHE A 9 -44.60 19.92 -28.40
CA PHE A 9 -43.17 19.73 -28.12
C PHE A 9 -43.02 19.06 -26.75
N ILE A 10 -42.91 17.73 -26.74
CA ILE A 10 -42.50 16.96 -25.57
C ILE A 10 -40.98 17.15 -25.44
N ILE A 11 -40.57 18.04 -24.54
CA ILE A 11 -39.18 18.17 -24.12
C ILE A 11 -38.86 16.95 -23.25
N PHE A 12 -38.22 15.93 -23.84
CA PHE A 12 -37.57 14.88 -23.07
C PHE A 12 -36.37 15.50 -22.36
N LEU A 13 -36.57 15.89 -21.09
CA LEU A 13 -35.47 16.11 -20.15
C LEU A 13 -34.79 14.75 -19.96
N ILE A 14 -33.73 14.52 -20.73
CA ILE A 14 -32.81 13.41 -20.47
C ILE A 14 -32.05 13.80 -19.20
N PRO A 15 -32.22 13.09 -18.07
CA PRO A 15 -31.33 13.30 -16.93
C PRO A 15 -29.93 12.86 -17.37
N LEU A 16 -29.04 13.84 -17.57
CA LEU A 16 -27.61 13.61 -17.59
C LEU A 16 -27.21 13.17 -16.18
N PHE A 17 -27.28 11.87 -15.92
CA PHE A 17 -26.56 11.28 -14.79
C PHE A 17 -25.07 11.46 -15.08
N SER A 18 -24.51 12.55 -14.57
CA SER A 18 -23.06 12.72 -14.47
C SER A 18 -22.60 11.85 -13.31
N GLU A 19 -22.20 10.61 -13.59
CA GLU A 19 -21.34 9.89 -12.66
C GLU A 19 -20.01 10.64 -12.61
N ALA A 20 -19.76 11.34 -11.51
CA ALA A 20 -18.44 11.86 -11.21
C ALA A 20 -17.54 10.65 -10.93
N SER A 21 -16.81 10.19 -11.94
CA SER A 21 -15.70 9.26 -11.73
C SER A 21 -14.67 9.97 -10.88
N GLU A 22 -14.49 9.50 -9.65
CA GLU A 22 -13.41 9.95 -8.79
C GLU A 22 -12.08 9.61 -9.48
N TYR A 23 -11.26 10.61 -9.78
CA TYR A 23 -9.97 10.42 -10.43
C TYR A 23 -9.04 9.70 -9.46
N VAL A 24 -8.83 8.39 -9.66
CA VAL A 24 -7.82 7.66 -8.89
C VAL A 24 -6.44 7.87 -9.53
N LEU A 25 -5.57 8.56 -8.81
CA LEU A 25 -4.20 8.83 -9.23
C LEU A 25 -3.36 7.54 -9.19
N GLU A 26 -2.84 7.12 -10.34
CA GLU A 26 -1.82 6.06 -10.40
C GLU A 26 -0.51 6.54 -9.74
N LYS A 27 -0.03 5.80 -8.74
CA LYS A 27 1.26 6.08 -8.06
C LYS A 27 2.25 4.97 -8.34
N ASN A 28 3.49 5.34 -8.65
CA ASN A 28 4.56 4.41 -8.98
C ASN A 28 5.83 4.70 -8.18
N TYR A 29 6.39 3.68 -7.54
CA TYR A 29 7.63 3.75 -6.77
C TYR A 29 8.63 2.74 -7.33
N LYS A 30 9.90 3.15 -7.42
CA LYS A 30 10.99 2.30 -7.92
C LYS A 30 12.22 2.41 -7.03
N LEU A 31 12.86 1.27 -6.78
CA LEU A 31 14.14 1.21 -6.10
C LEU A 31 15.01 0.18 -6.82
N GLN A 32 16.24 0.57 -7.15
CA GLN A 32 17.24 -0.31 -7.75
C GLN A 32 18.35 -0.59 -6.73
N TRP A 33 18.83 -1.83 -6.69
CA TRP A 33 20.04 -2.16 -5.95
C TRP A 33 20.95 -3.10 -6.72
N ASN A 34 22.24 -3.00 -6.42
CA ASN A 34 23.27 -3.87 -6.95
C ASN A 34 23.71 -4.84 -5.84
N ASN A 35 23.84 -6.12 -6.18
CA ASN A 35 24.49 -7.13 -5.36
C ASN A 35 25.99 -7.16 -5.64
N ASP A 36 26.77 -7.68 -4.69
CA ASP A 36 28.24 -7.74 -4.79
C ASP A 36 28.71 -8.60 -5.97
N ASN A 37 27.90 -9.56 -6.41
CA ASN A 37 28.14 -10.39 -7.59
C ASN A 37 27.84 -9.67 -8.92
N GLY A 38 27.57 -8.36 -8.90
CA GLY A 38 27.26 -7.55 -10.09
C GLY A 38 25.82 -7.63 -10.56
N THR A 39 24.97 -8.41 -9.88
CA THR A 39 23.56 -8.52 -10.24
C THR A 39 22.80 -7.24 -9.88
N ILE A 40 22.03 -6.71 -10.83
CA ILE A 40 21.14 -5.56 -10.63
C ILE A 40 19.71 -6.06 -10.46
N ASN A 41 19.01 -5.58 -9.44
CA ASN A 41 17.59 -5.85 -9.23
C ASN A 41 16.80 -4.54 -9.09
N ASN A 42 15.58 -4.55 -9.61
CA ASN A 42 14.61 -3.47 -9.47
C ASN A 42 13.42 -3.94 -8.64
N ILE A 43 12.98 -3.10 -7.71
CA ILE A 43 11.67 -3.20 -7.08
C ILE A 43 10.77 -2.16 -7.74
N ASN A 44 9.58 -2.59 -8.19
CA ASN A 44 8.53 -1.70 -8.65
C ASN A 44 7.32 -1.87 -7.75
N ILE A 45 6.70 -0.77 -7.36
CA ILE A 45 5.41 -0.75 -6.66
C ILE A 45 4.49 0.19 -7.44
N ALA A 46 3.32 -0.30 -7.80
CA ALA A 46 2.28 0.46 -8.47
C ALA A 46 0.98 0.39 -7.66
N ILE A 47 0.38 1.55 -7.40
CA ILE A 47 -0.98 1.68 -6.89
C ILE A 47 -1.85 2.15 -8.04
N ASP A 48 -2.89 1.39 -8.33
CA ASP A 48 -3.87 1.62 -9.39
C ASP A 48 -5.26 1.35 -8.81
N GLY A 49 -6.07 2.40 -8.70
CA GLY A 49 -7.38 2.27 -8.08
C GLY A 49 -7.27 1.82 -6.62
N ASN A 50 -7.99 0.74 -6.32
CA ASN A 50 -8.01 0.05 -5.04
C ASN A 50 -6.98 -1.09 -4.94
N LYS A 51 -5.99 -1.14 -5.84
CA LYS A 51 -5.02 -2.24 -5.93
C LYS A 51 -3.61 -1.73 -5.73
N ILE A 52 -2.81 -2.55 -5.08
CA ILE A 52 -1.36 -2.40 -5.00
C ILE A 52 -0.71 -3.64 -5.59
N ASN A 53 0.25 -3.42 -6.49
CA ASN A 53 1.09 -4.45 -7.08
C ASN A 53 2.54 -4.08 -6.79
N ALA A 54 3.30 -5.01 -6.21
CA ALA A 54 4.72 -4.87 -5.98
C ALA A 54 5.46 -6.08 -6.54
N ASN A 55 6.60 -5.88 -7.18
CA ASN A 55 7.47 -6.97 -7.61
C ASN A 55 8.93 -6.58 -7.59
N ALA A 56 9.79 -7.60 -7.46
CA ALA A 56 11.21 -7.46 -7.73
C ALA A 56 11.62 -8.28 -8.94
N VAL A 57 12.45 -7.69 -9.81
CA VAL A 57 12.93 -8.30 -11.04
C VAL A 57 14.44 -8.16 -11.11
N ASN A 58 15.11 -9.24 -11.48
CA ASN A 58 16.52 -9.22 -11.86
C ASN A 58 16.64 -8.58 -13.25
N VAL A 59 17.35 -7.45 -13.35
CA VAL A 59 17.38 -6.63 -14.57
C VAL A 59 18.01 -7.37 -15.74
N SER A 60 19.11 -8.09 -15.50
CA SER A 60 19.87 -8.77 -16.56
C SER A 60 19.12 -9.97 -17.15
N SER A 61 18.43 -10.75 -16.31
CA SER A 61 17.72 -11.97 -16.74
C SER A 61 16.23 -11.77 -17.01
N GLY A 62 15.64 -10.65 -16.56
CA GLY A 62 14.20 -10.42 -16.58
C GLY A 62 13.40 -11.31 -15.62
N LYS A 63 14.08 -12.13 -14.79
CA LYS A 63 13.42 -13.07 -13.89
C LYS A 63 12.77 -12.35 -12.71
N GLU A 64 11.48 -12.55 -12.52
CA GLU A 64 10.79 -12.14 -11.29
C GLU A 64 11.36 -12.91 -10.08
N GLN A 65 11.77 -12.17 -9.06
CA GLN A 65 12.29 -12.71 -7.81
C GLN A 65 11.18 -12.94 -6.80
N TRP A 66 10.22 -12.02 -6.74
CA TRP A 66 9.00 -12.10 -5.95
C TRP A 66 7.96 -11.11 -6.47
N SER A 67 6.70 -11.38 -6.16
CA SER A 67 5.59 -10.44 -6.35
C SER A 67 4.63 -10.46 -5.16
N LEU A 68 3.94 -9.35 -4.97
CA LEU A 68 2.90 -9.14 -3.98
C LEU A 68 1.78 -8.34 -4.64
N LYS A 69 0.55 -8.83 -4.45
CA LYS A 69 -0.67 -8.15 -4.89
C LYS A 69 -1.62 -8.08 -3.71
N ASP A 70 -2.24 -6.94 -3.54
CA ASP A 70 -3.23 -6.69 -2.50
C ASP A 70 -4.25 -5.68 -3.01
N TYR A 71 -5.43 -5.67 -2.41
CA TYR A 71 -6.50 -4.77 -2.84
C TYR A 71 -7.54 -4.57 -1.75
N VAL A 72 -8.26 -3.45 -1.83
CA VAL A 72 -9.45 -3.19 -1.03
C VAL A 72 -10.67 -3.64 -1.83
N SER A 73 -11.34 -4.70 -1.39
CA SER A 73 -12.57 -5.16 -2.01
C SER A 73 -13.74 -4.28 -1.59
N GLN A 74 -14.57 -3.85 -2.55
CA GLN A 74 -15.86 -3.18 -2.32
C GLN A 74 -15.82 -2.10 -1.22
N CYS A 75 -15.29 -0.92 -1.57
CA CYS A 75 -15.28 0.23 -0.67
C CYS A 75 -16.34 1.25 -1.09
N GLU A 76 -17.31 1.47 -0.20
CA GLU A 76 -18.36 2.51 -0.36
C GLU A 76 -18.04 3.77 0.47
N LEU A 77 -16.89 3.79 1.15
CA LEU A 77 -16.38 4.88 1.99
C LEU A 77 -15.06 5.40 1.41
N ASP A 78 -14.18 5.93 2.27
CA ASP A 78 -12.89 6.46 1.85
C ASP A 78 -11.86 5.33 1.71
N LEU A 79 -11.29 5.21 0.50
CA LEU A 79 -10.20 4.30 0.22
C LEU A 79 -8.89 4.83 0.83
N ALA A 80 -8.36 4.12 1.81
CA ALA A 80 -6.99 4.31 2.28
C ALA A 80 -6.10 3.27 1.61
N LEU A 81 -5.27 3.67 0.66
CA LEU A 81 -4.24 2.83 0.07
C LEU A 81 -3.05 3.69 -0.38
N ASP A 82 -1.98 3.66 0.39
CA ASP A 82 -0.74 4.34 0.02
C ASP A 82 0.51 3.65 0.56
N ILE A 83 1.63 3.83 -0.14
CA ILE A 83 2.95 3.43 0.35
C ILE A 83 3.39 4.39 1.45
N ILE A 84 4.09 3.85 2.44
CA ILE A 84 4.76 4.61 3.51
C ILE A 84 6.21 4.81 3.05
N PRO A 85 6.59 5.95 2.43
CA PRO A 85 7.82 6.04 1.63
C PRO A 85 9.11 5.79 2.41
N GLU A 86 9.18 6.20 3.67
CA GLU A 86 10.32 6.01 4.57
C GLU A 86 10.58 4.54 4.93
N SER A 87 9.62 3.66 4.66
CA SER A 87 9.75 2.22 4.85
C SER A 87 10.33 1.51 3.63
N PHE A 88 10.35 2.17 2.45
CA PHE A 88 10.77 1.56 1.19
C PHE A 88 12.29 1.59 1.06
N GLU A 89 12.93 0.47 1.36
CA GLU A 89 14.38 0.37 1.44
C GLU A 89 14.92 -1.00 1.03
N VAL A 90 16.23 -1.04 0.75
CA VAL A 90 16.98 -2.28 0.60
C VAL A 90 18.23 -2.22 1.47
N VAL A 91 18.37 -3.18 2.37
CA VAL A 91 19.45 -3.20 3.37
C VAL A 91 20.13 -4.57 3.40
N ASP A 92 21.46 -4.59 3.54
CA ASP A 92 22.17 -5.81 3.89
C ASP A 92 22.11 -6.02 5.41
N LEU A 93 20.99 -6.56 5.89
CA LEU A 93 20.77 -6.75 7.31
C LEU A 93 21.67 -7.85 7.89
N PHE A 94 22.08 -8.83 7.09
CA PHE A 94 22.78 -10.02 7.54
C PHE A 94 24.30 -9.96 7.34
N ASN A 95 24.79 -8.94 6.61
CA ASN A 95 26.19 -8.79 6.22
C ASN A 95 26.70 -10.00 5.42
N ASP A 96 25.82 -10.57 4.60
CA ASP A 96 26.10 -11.74 3.77
C ASP A 96 25.97 -11.44 2.27
N GLY A 97 25.80 -10.16 1.91
CA GLY A 97 25.59 -9.70 0.53
C GLY A 97 24.17 -9.93 0.00
N ASN A 98 23.33 -10.72 0.70
CA ASN A 98 21.95 -10.98 0.31
C ASN A 98 21.03 -9.94 0.94
N LYS A 99 20.75 -8.88 0.17
CA LYS A 99 19.95 -7.76 0.69
C LYS A 99 18.51 -8.17 1.02
N VAL A 100 17.96 -7.48 2.01
CA VAL A 100 16.55 -7.54 2.41
C VAL A 100 15.86 -6.34 1.77
N SER A 101 14.82 -6.59 0.99
CA SER A 101 13.95 -5.53 0.47
C SER A 101 12.74 -5.36 1.37
N LEU A 102 12.48 -4.14 1.83
CA LEU A 102 11.39 -3.81 2.73
C LEU A 102 10.52 -2.68 2.17
N PHE A 103 9.22 -2.75 2.44
CA PHE A 103 8.28 -1.65 2.23
C PHE A 103 7.01 -1.89 3.04
N ALA A 104 6.35 -0.82 3.44
CA ALA A 104 5.07 -0.83 4.12
C ALA A 104 4.06 0.02 3.35
N TYR A 105 2.80 -0.32 3.53
CA TYR A 105 1.67 0.46 3.02
C TYR A 105 0.53 0.43 4.03
N ASN A 106 -0.27 1.49 4.01
CA ASN A 106 -1.59 1.50 4.63
C ASN A 106 -2.62 0.92 3.63
N ILE A 107 -3.63 0.24 4.14
CA ILE A 107 -4.71 -0.34 3.33
C ILE A 107 -5.99 -0.43 4.13
N GLY A 108 -7.10 0.05 3.59
CA GLY A 108 -8.42 -0.03 4.24
C GLY A 108 -9.52 0.68 3.47
N CYS A 109 -10.75 0.38 3.86
CA CYS A 109 -11.93 1.18 3.54
C CYS A 109 -12.42 1.74 4.87
N VAL A 110 -12.24 3.04 5.10
CA VAL A 110 -12.48 3.67 6.41
C VAL A 110 -13.43 4.85 6.26
N GLY A 111 -14.20 5.12 7.32
CA GLY A 111 -15.10 6.28 7.37
C GLY A 111 -14.69 7.20 8.50
N GLY A 112 -14.36 8.45 8.20
CA GLY A 112 -13.95 9.41 9.24
C GLY A 112 -12.52 9.16 9.72
N VAL A 113 -12.32 9.04 11.03
CA VAL A 113 -10.98 8.99 11.64
C VAL A 113 -10.76 7.68 12.40
N ASP A 114 -10.75 6.59 11.64
CA ASP A 114 -10.43 5.26 12.14
C ASP A 114 -8.98 4.88 11.79
N PRO A 115 -8.27 4.14 12.66
CA PRO A 115 -6.95 3.61 12.35
C PRO A 115 -6.97 2.70 11.11
N VAL A 116 -6.12 2.98 10.13
CA VAL A 116 -6.01 2.15 8.92
C VAL A 116 -5.11 0.94 9.19
N SER A 117 -5.34 -0.18 8.52
CA SER A 117 -4.41 -1.32 8.60
C SER A 117 -3.07 -0.96 7.96
N VAL A 118 -1.98 -1.30 8.65
CA VAL A 118 -0.60 -1.16 8.17
C VAL A 118 -0.01 -2.53 7.93
N LYS A 119 0.54 -2.75 6.73
CA LYS A 119 1.24 -4.00 6.37
C LYS A 119 2.69 -3.66 6.02
N TYR A 120 3.62 -4.15 6.83
CA TYR A 120 5.07 -3.99 6.58
C TYR A 120 5.66 -5.33 6.14
N PHE A 121 6.21 -5.37 4.93
CA PHE A 121 6.79 -6.57 4.35
C PHE A 121 8.30 -6.48 4.26
N ALA A 122 8.93 -7.65 4.37
CA ALA A 122 10.31 -7.86 3.99
C ALA A 122 10.41 -9.10 3.10
N PHE A 123 11.30 -9.05 2.11
CA PHE A 123 11.64 -10.17 1.25
C PHE A 123 13.15 -10.41 1.30
N HIS A 124 13.53 -11.65 1.56
CA HIS A 124 14.92 -12.07 1.65
C HIS A 124 15.02 -13.53 1.26
N ASN A 125 15.94 -13.85 0.34
CA ASN A 125 16.19 -15.21 -0.17
C ASN A 125 14.92 -15.96 -0.62
N GLY A 126 14.01 -15.25 -1.30
CA GLY A 126 12.74 -15.82 -1.79
C GLY A 126 11.68 -16.05 -0.71
N VAL A 127 11.97 -15.70 0.55
CA VAL A 127 11.03 -15.81 1.67
C VAL A 127 10.38 -14.46 1.92
N LYS A 128 9.04 -14.47 2.04
CA LYS A 128 8.25 -13.33 2.48
C LYS A 128 8.09 -13.34 4.00
N TYR A 129 8.26 -12.17 4.59
CA TYR A 129 8.07 -11.88 6.01
C TYR A 129 7.12 -10.70 6.15
N ALA A 130 6.29 -10.72 7.19
CA ALA A 130 5.29 -9.67 7.38
C ALA A 130 5.09 -9.31 8.85
N LEU A 131 4.99 -8.00 9.10
CA LEU A 131 4.57 -7.41 10.36
C LEU A 131 3.31 -6.59 10.09
N ARG A 132 2.19 -6.91 10.76
CA ARG A 132 0.89 -6.29 10.48
C ARG A 132 0.25 -5.72 11.73
N GLY A 133 -0.42 -4.58 11.61
CA GLY A 133 -1.13 -3.93 12.69
C GLY A 133 -2.04 -2.84 12.15
N HIS A 134 -2.35 -1.87 12.99
CA HIS A 134 -3.08 -0.66 12.61
C HIS A 134 -2.22 0.56 12.91
N GLU A 135 -2.63 1.70 12.36
CA GLU A 135 -2.07 2.99 12.73
C GLU A 135 -2.17 3.21 14.25
N MET A 136 -1.19 3.93 14.78
CA MET A 136 -1.16 4.45 16.13
C MET A 136 -1.43 5.95 16.05
N PHE A 137 -2.46 6.42 16.74
CA PHE A 137 -2.77 7.84 16.80
C PHE A 137 -1.98 8.52 17.91
N ILE A 138 -1.40 9.68 17.58
CA ILE A 138 -0.83 10.60 18.56
C ILE A 138 -1.66 11.87 18.51
N THR A 139 -2.28 12.21 19.64
CA THR A 139 -3.12 13.40 19.83
C THR A 139 -2.43 14.40 20.75
N ASP A 140 -3.07 15.55 20.98
CA ASP A 140 -2.69 16.52 22.02
C ASP A 140 -2.64 15.91 23.43
N LYS A 141 -3.39 14.82 23.67
CA LYS A 141 -3.42 14.07 24.93
C LYS A 141 -2.39 12.94 25.01
N GLY A 142 -1.62 12.70 23.95
CA GLY A 142 -0.63 11.64 23.86
C GLY A 142 -1.04 10.50 22.93
N VAL A 143 -0.42 9.33 23.13
CA VAL A 143 -0.68 8.11 22.35
C VAL A 143 -2.03 7.53 22.72
N ASP A 144 -2.81 7.13 21.71
CA ASP A 144 -4.08 6.44 21.89
C ASP A 144 -3.93 5.15 22.72
N GLU A 145 -4.78 4.99 23.74
CA GLU A 145 -4.72 3.88 24.71
C GLU A 145 -5.12 2.54 24.07
N ASP A 146 -5.90 2.57 22.98
CA ASP A 146 -6.38 1.37 22.28
C ASP A 146 -5.35 0.78 21.28
N TYR A 147 -4.10 1.26 21.31
CA TYR A 147 -3.06 0.78 20.41
C TYR A 147 -2.72 -0.71 20.61
N ILE A 148 -2.90 -1.49 19.54
CA ILE A 148 -2.53 -2.91 19.49
C ILE A 148 -1.17 -3.07 18.82
N SER A 149 -0.22 -3.67 19.54
CA SER A 149 1.10 -4.03 19.01
C SER A 149 1.01 -4.88 17.73
N PRO A 150 1.91 -4.68 16.75
CA PRO A 150 1.86 -5.40 15.49
C PRO A 150 2.18 -6.88 15.66
N LYS A 151 1.53 -7.70 14.83
CA LYS A 151 1.65 -9.16 14.83
C LYS A 151 2.56 -9.61 13.68
N PRO A 152 3.69 -10.31 13.98
CA PRO A 152 4.52 -10.93 12.96
C PRO A 152 3.85 -12.20 12.39
N ASP A 153 4.14 -12.52 11.14
CA ASP A 153 3.83 -13.84 10.57
C ASP A 153 4.82 -14.92 11.04
N ASP A 154 4.57 -16.18 10.68
CA ASP A 154 5.34 -17.31 11.20
C ASP A 154 6.79 -17.33 10.70
N ASN A 155 7.06 -16.79 9.52
CA ASN A 155 8.43 -16.63 9.02
C ASN A 155 9.16 -15.56 9.82
N LEU A 156 8.51 -14.42 10.10
CA LEU A 156 9.10 -13.31 10.83
C LEU A 156 9.34 -13.66 12.29
N LYS A 157 8.40 -14.37 12.94
CA LYS A 157 8.57 -14.89 14.31
C LYS A 157 9.85 -15.70 14.47
N LYS A 158 10.24 -16.48 13.45
CA LYS A 158 11.43 -17.33 13.46
C LYS A 158 12.72 -16.57 13.16
N ASN A 159 12.64 -15.41 12.49
CA ASN A 159 13.80 -14.59 12.17
C ASN A 159 13.92 -13.41 13.14
N VAL A 160 14.53 -13.66 14.31
CA VAL A 160 14.63 -12.67 15.41
C VAL A 160 15.33 -11.38 14.98
N LYS A 161 16.39 -11.46 14.15
CA LYS A 161 17.13 -10.27 13.68
C LYS A 161 16.25 -9.37 12.83
N LEU A 162 15.53 -9.96 11.86
CA LEU A 162 14.60 -9.23 10.99
C LEU A 162 13.38 -8.73 11.76
N PHE A 163 12.83 -9.53 12.68
CA PHE A 163 11.72 -9.11 13.53
C PHE A 163 12.09 -7.89 14.37
N ASN A 164 13.25 -7.90 15.03
CA ASN A 164 13.73 -6.76 15.80
C ASN A 164 13.98 -5.53 14.92
N TYR A 165 14.51 -5.72 13.71
CA TYR A 165 14.70 -4.64 12.75
C TYR A 165 13.36 -3.98 12.39
N MET A 166 12.37 -4.78 11.97
CA MET A 166 11.06 -4.27 11.58
C MET A 166 10.30 -3.64 12.75
N LYS A 167 10.38 -4.27 13.94
CA LYS A 167 9.72 -3.78 15.16
C LYS A 167 10.25 -2.41 15.59
N ARG A 168 11.56 -2.16 15.48
CA ARG A 168 12.15 -0.84 15.82
C ARG A 168 11.66 0.28 14.90
N LYS A 169 11.39 -0.03 13.63
CA LYS A 169 10.87 0.95 12.66
C LYS A 169 9.36 1.12 12.72
N TRP A 170 8.64 0.23 13.41
CA TRP A 170 7.18 0.23 13.40
C TRP A 170 6.58 1.57 13.82
N ALA A 171 7.13 2.22 14.85
CA ALA A 171 6.60 3.50 15.32
C ALA A 171 6.68 4.59 14.25
N SER A 172 7.78 4.71 13.50
CA SER A 172 7.85 5.71 12.43
C SER A 172 6.93 5.37 11.26
N ILE A 173 6.67 4.08 11.01
CA ILE A 173 5.87 3.60 9.89
C ILE A 173 4.36 3.71 10.16
N ALA A 174 3.93 3.41 11.37
CA ALA A 174 2.51 3.25 11.70
C ALA A 174 1.94 4.42 12.50
N THR A 175 2.68 5.52 12.72
CA THR A 175 2.16 6.66 13.47
C THR A 175 1.40 7.61 12.55
N ARG A 176 0.18 7.98 12.95
CA ARG A 176 -0.56 9.10 12.37
C ARG A 176 -0.76 10.16 13.45
N ILE A 177 -0.23 11.35 13.20
CA ILE A 177 -0.33 12.46 14.15
C ILE A 177 -1.61 13.26 13.86
N MET A 178 -2.36 13.53 14.92
CA MET A 178 -3.67 14.16 14.92
C MET A 178 -3.58 15.46 15.72
N PHE A 179 -3.61 16.61 15.03
CA PHE A 179 -3.57 17.95 15.63
C PHE A 179 -4.75 18.80 15.14
#